data_AF-A0A2G4YYE9-F1
#
_entry.id   AF-A0A2G4YYE9-F1
#
_cell.length_a   1.000
_cell.length_b   1.000
_cell.length_c   1.000
_cell.angle_alpha   90.00
_cell.angle_beta   90.00
_cell.angle_gamma   90.00
#
_symmetry.space_group_name_H-M   'P 1'
#
loop_
_entity.id
_entity.type
_entity.pdbx_description
1 polymer ?
#
loop_
_entity_poly.entity_id
_entity_poly.type
_entity_poly.pdbx_seq_one_letter_code
_entity_poly.pdbx_strand_id
1 'polypeptide(L)'
;MTTEMKIMCDHSCPPPGRAGQSFRKIRKARRLGRLQNRRDKALRPVRPGQGPAEPGSVGPTPETRAKLTPDPLLVMERRNILNDRQLWAFRCLRRALQMITAGTQVRISRLADVVVQTSRCADTGERDHEIQLKESYSDWVDRMTADRLPVGPILDIILDELSFSAVDRKWARRKGWAKSHLQAGLNLYGATYGRVNRHE
;
A
#
# COMPACT_ATOMS: atom_id res chain seq x y z
N MET A 1 -14.58 -41.96 59.66
CA MET A 1 -13.84 -42.44 58.47
C MET A 1 -13.34 -41.23 57.71
N THR A 2 -12.02 -41.11 57.68
CA THR A 2 -11.19 -39.99 57.26
C THR A 2 -10.88 -40.04 55.76
N THR A 3 -10.99 -38.92 55.05
CA THR A 3 -10.24 -38.70 53.81
C THR A 3 -9.98 -37.20 53.63
N GLU A 4 -8.85 -36.73 54.16
CA GLU A 4 -8.25 -35.44 53.79
C GLU A 4 -7.59 -35.59 52.41
N MET A 5 -8.08 -34.85 51.41
CA MET A 5 -7.39 -34.69 50.13
C MET A 5 -6.41 -33.51 50.23
N LYS A 6 -5.12 -33.85 50.37
CA LYS A 6 -3.99 -32.93 50.34
C LYS A 6 -3.68 -32.56 48.88
N ILE A 7 -4.16 -31.40 48.44
CA ILE A 7 -3.82 -30.85 47.11
C ILE A 7 -2.42 -30.23 47.21
N MET A 8 -1.42 -30.96 46.72
CA MET A 8 -0.09 -30.43 46.42
C MET A 8 -0.14 -29.72 45.06
N CYS A 9 -0.08 -28.39 45.06
CA CYS A 9 0.23 -27.63 43.86
C CYS A 9 1.70 -27.22 43.91
N ASP A 10 2.52 -27.98 43.19
CA ASP A 10 3.92 -27.70 42.94
C ASP A 10 4.12 -26.28 42.38
N HIS A 11 4.79 -25.46 43.17
CA HIS A 11 5.30 -24.16 42.76
C HIS A 11 6.47 -24.36 41.79
N SER A 12 6.16 -24.53 40.50
CA SER A 12 7.15 -24.40 39.44
C SER A 12 7.44 -22.91 39.20
N CYS A 13 8.38 -22.37 39.98
CA CYS A 13 8.98 -21.06 39.70
C CYS A 13 9.61 -21.08 38.29
N PRO A 14 9.30 -20.10 37.41
CA PRO A 14 10.04 -19.93 36.17
C PRO A 14 11.49 -19.52 36.48
N PRO A 15 12.48 -19.96 35.68
CA PRO A 15 13.87 -19.58 35.89
C PRO A 15 14.04 -18.06 35.71
N PRO A 16 14.92 -17.40 36.48
CA PRO A 16 15.22 -15.98 36.31
C PRO A 16 15.94 -15.75 34.96
N GLY A 17 15.15 -15.47 33.93
CA GLY A 17 15.61 -15.09 32.61
C GLY A 17 16.22 -13.69 32.62
N ARG A 18 17.56 -13.65 32.72
CA ARG A 18 18.46 -12.54 32.34
C ARG A 18 18.19 -11.20 33.02
N ALA A 19 18.89 -11.02 34.14
CA ALA A 19 19.25 -9.74 34.73
C ALA A 19 19.52 -8.66 33.66
N GLY A 20 18.83 -7.54 33.80
CA GLY A 20 18.94 -6.39 32.91
C GLY A 20 20.39 -5.99 32.68
N GLN A 21 20.85 -6.13 31.44
CA GLN A 21 22.06 -5.45 31.02
C GLN A 21 21.79 -3.96 31.17
N SER A 22 22.47 -3.32 32.13
CA SER A 22 22.32 -1.89 32.37
C SER A 22 22.44 -1.15 31.03
N PHE A 23 21.58 -0.16 30.78
CA PHE A 23 21.54 0.59 29.52
C PHE A 23 22.92 1.10 29.07
N ARG A 24 23.86 1.31 30.01
CA ARG A 24 25.27 1.60 29.77
C ARG A 24 25.99 0.49 28.98
N LYS A 25 25.79 -0.78 29.30
CA LYS A 25 26.39 -1.93 28.57
C LYS A 25 25.86 -2.01 27.13
N ILE A 26 24.55 -1.83 26.95
CA ILE A 26 23.92 -1.80 25.62
C ILE A 26 24.47 -0.63 24.79
N ARG A 27 24.62 0.56 25.39
CA ARG A 27 25.16 1.74 24.70
C ARG A 27 26.63 1.55 24.31
N LYS A 28 27.45 0.92 25.17
CA LYS A 28 28.85 0.60 24.88
C LYS A 28 28.98 -0.42 23.74
N ALA A 29 28.16 -1.48 23.74
CA ALA A 29 28.12 -2.47 22.65
C ALA A 29 27.73 -1.84 21.31
N ARG A 30 26.72 -0.97 21.28
CA ARG A 30 26.34 -0.23 20.06
C ARG A 30 27.45 0.68 19.55
N ARG A 31 28.22 1.33 20.43
CA ARG A 31 29.35 2.19 20.04
C ARG A 31 30.48 1.38 19.42
N LEU A 32 30.81 0.23 20.00
CA LEU A 32 31.81 -0.71 19.46
C LEU A 32 31.38 -1.24 18.08
N GLY A 33 30.13 -1.69 17.93
CA GLY A 33 29.63 -2.18 16.63
C GLY A 33 29.67 -1.12 15.52
N ARG A 34 29.42 0.16 15.84
CA ARG A 34 29.55 1.26 14.85
C ARG A 34 31.00 1.51 14.43
N LEU A 35 31.94 1.40 15.35
CA LEU A 35 33.38 1.54 15.05
C LEU A 35 33.86 0.40 14.15
N GLN A 36 33.44 -0.83 14.45
CA GLN A 36 33.79 -2.02 13.67
C GLN A 36 33.22 -1.93 12.25
N ASN A 37 31.94 -1.59 12.08
CA ASN A 37 31.34 -1.36 10.77
C ASN A 37 32.01 -0.24 9.96
N ARG A 38 32.48 0.83 10.60
CA ARG A 38 33.23 1.90 9.91
C ARG A 38 34.57 1.42 9.40
N ARG A 39 35.29 0.65 10.23
CA ARG A 39 36.58 0.05 9.86
C ARG A 39 36.41 -0.96 8.73
N ASP A 40 35.41 -1.82 8.81
CA ASP A 40 35.11 -2.80 7.76
C ASP A 40 34.68 -2.13 6.45
N LYS A 41 33.96 -1.00 6.52
CA LYS A 41 33.59 -0.22 5.34
C LYS A 41 34.79 0.47 4.69
N ALA A 42 35.78 0.90 5.47
CA ALA A 42 37.01 1.50 4.98
C ALA A 42 37.97 0.50 4.32
N LEU A 43 37.91 -0.78 4.72
CA LEU A 43 38.74 -1.86 4.18
C LEU A 43 38.09 -2.58 2.99
N ARG A 44 36.86 -2.22 2.61
CA ARG A 44 36.22 -2.80 1.42
C ARG A 44 36.88 -2.24 0.16
N PRO A 45 37.49 -3.09 -0.69
CA PRO A 45 38.02 -2.64 -1.96
C PRO A 45 36.88 -2.06 -2.81
N VAL A 46 37.11 -0.87 -3.35
CA VAL A 46 36.25 -0.27 -4.37
C VAL A 46 36.25 -1.25 -5.55
N ARG A 47 35.08 -1.79 -5.89
CA ARG A 47 34.96 -2.72 -7.01
C ARG A 47 35.41 -2.00 -8.30
N PRO A 48 36.40 -2.51 -9.04
CA PRO A 48 36.74 -1.98 -10.35
C PRO A 48 35.62 -2.38 -11.30
N GLY A 49 34.87 -1.40 -11.81
CA GLY A 49 33.75 -1.67 -12.73
C GLY A 49 32.73 -0.55 -12.96
N GLN A 50 32.91 0.64 -12.38
CA GLN A 50 32.16 1.83 -12.82
C GLN A 50 32.98 2.59 -13.86
N GLY A 51 32.88 2.16 -15.11
CA GLY A 51 33.21 3.03 -16.24
C GLY A 51 32.19 4.17 -16.34
N PRO A 52 32.57 5.32 -16.94
CA PRO A 52 31.63 6.39 -17.23
C PRO A 52 30.55 5.86 -18.20
N ALA A 53 29.29 5.93 -17.79
CA ALA A 53 28.17 5.50 -18.60
C ALA A 53 27.91 6.49 -19.75
N GLU A 54 27.77 5.94 -20.97
CA GLU A 54 27.38 6.64 -22.19
C GLU A 54 26.13 7.52 -22.00
N PRO A 55 26.11 8.76 -22.52
CA PRO A 55 25.00 9.70 -22.35
C PRO A 55 23.92 9.40 -23.40
N GLY A 56 22.92 8.57 -23.07
CA GLY A 56 21.85 8.30 -24.03
C GLY A 56 20.53 7.76 -23.50
N SER A 57 20.46 7.27 -22.26
CA SER A 57 19.19 6.79 -21.70
C SER A 57 19.21 6.93 -20.19
N VAL A 58 18.97 8.15 -19.70
CA VAL A 58 18.81 8.41 -18.27
C VAL A 58 17.44 7.91 -17.82
N GLY A 59 17.28 6.59 -17.79
CA GLY A 59 16.27 5.99 -16.93
C GLY A 59 16.56 6.34 -15.47
N PRO A 60 15.57 6.31 -14.57
CA PRO A 60 15.78 6.64 -13.17
C PRO A 60 16.93 5.80 -12.62
N THR A 61 17.89 6.46 -11.97
CA THR A 61 19.06 5.81 -11.37
C THR A 61 18.61 4.66 -10.47
N PRO A 62 19.42 3.60 -10.29
CA PRO A 62 19.06 2.48 -9.39
C PRO A 62 18.71 2.95 -7.98
N GLU A 63 19.32 4.05 -7.51
CA GLU A 63 19.00 4.72 -6.25
C GLU A 63 17.62 5.39 -6.25
N THR A 64 17.19 5.93 -7.39
CA THR A 64 15.84 6.51 -7.59
C THR A 64 14.78 5.41 -7.71
N ARG A 65 15.07 4.31 -8.43
CA ARG A 65 14.20 3.13 -8.50
C ARG A 65 13.97 2.48 -7.13
N ALA A 66 15.00 2.45 -6.29
CA ALA A 66 14.90 1.92 -4.93
C ALA A 66 14.09 2.83 -3.98
N LYS A 67 13.94 4.12 -4.31
CA LYS A 67 13.16 5.09 -3.52
C LYS A 67 11.70 5.18 -3.96
N LEU A 68 11.39 4.77 -5.19
CA LEU A 68 10.02 4.68 -5.67
C LEU A 68 9.30 3.56 -4.90
N THR A 69 8.22 3.93 -4.21
CA THR A 69 7.34 2.95 -3.57
C THR A 69 6.83 2.00 -4.66
N PRO A 70 6.99 0.67 -4.52
CA PRO A 70 6.48 -0.26 -5.50
C PRO A 70 4.95 -0.18 -5.54
N ASP A 71 4.38 -0.19 -6.74
CA ASP A 71 2.94 -0.13 -6.94
C ASP A 71 2.23 -1.16 -6.03
N PRO A 72 1.26 -0.73 -5.20
CA PRO A 72 0.55 -1.61 -4.28
C PRO A 72 -0.08 -2.82 -5.00
N LEU A 73 -0.51 -2.65 -6.25
CA LEU A 73 -1.10 -3.72 -7.05
C LEU A 73 -0.09 -4.85 -7.32
N LEU A 74 1.13 -4.50 -7.74
CA LEU A 74 2.21 -5.46 -8.00
C LEU A 74 2.64 -6.18 -6.72
N VAL A 75 2.64 -5.47 -5.59
CA VAL A 75 2.96 -6.06 -4.29
C VAL A 75 1.88 -7.05 -3.86
N MET A 76 0.60 -6.73 -4.07
CA MET A 76 -0.53 -7.59 -3.71
C MET A 76 -0.61 -8.84 -4.59
N GLU A 77 -0.34 -8.70 -5.89
CA GLU A 77 -0.26 -9.80 -6.87
C GLU A 77 0.84 -10.79 -6.49
N ARG A 78 2.07 -10.30 -6.28
CA ARG A 78 3.21 -11.14 -5.88
C ARG A 78 3.01 -11.88 -4.55
N ARG A 79 2.24 -11.28 -3.64
CA ARG A 79 1.94 -11.86 -2.32
C ARG A 79 0.68 -12.72 -2.32
N ASN A 80 0.02 -12.87 -3.47
CA ASN A 80 -1.23 -13.60 -3.63
C ASN A 80 -2.29 -13.20 -2.58
N ILE A 81 -2.39 -11.88 -2.31
CA ILE A 81 -3.33 -11.33 -1.33
C ILE A 81 -4.72 -11.19 -1.94
N LEU A 82 -4.78 -10.92 -3.24
CA LEU A 82 -5.98 -10.72 -4.02
C LEU A 82 -6.07 -11.80 -5.09
N ASN A 83 -7.27 -12.32 -5.32
CA ASN A 83 -7.53 -13.27 -6.42
C ASN A 83 -7.60 -12.50 -7.76
N ASP A 84 -7.49 -13.19 -8.90
CA ASP A 84 -7.51 -12.58 -10.24
C ASP A 84 -8.73 -11.68 -10.48
N ARG A 85 -9.91 -12.12 -10.02
CA ARG A 85 -11.13 -11.31 -10.09
C ARG A 85 -11.05 -10.01 -9.29
N GLN A 86 -10.42 -10.05 -8.12
CA GLN A 86 -10.22 -8.87 -7.27
C GLN A 86 -9.14 -7.95 -7.85
N LEU A 87 -8.08 -8.51 -8.43
CA LEU A 87 -7.06 -7.78 -9.18
C LEU A 87 -7.66 -7.05 -10.38
N TRP A 88 -8.53 -7.72 -11.14
CA TRP A 88 -9.28 -7.12 -12.24
C TRP A 88 -10.17 -5.97 -11.73
N ALA A 89 -10.96 -6.20 -10.68
CA ALA A 89 -11.82 -5.18 -10.07
C ALA A 89 -11.01 -3.97 -9.58
N PHE A 90 -9.84 -4.21 -8.98
CA PHE A 90 -8.93 -3.15 -8.53
C PHE A 90 -8.46 -2.29 -9.71
N ARG A 91 -8.06 -2.91 -10.82
CA ARG A 91 -7.63 -2.18 -12.04
C ARG A 91 -8.77 -1.34 -12.62
N CYS A 92 -9.98 -1.90 -12.69
CA CYS A 92 -11.16 -1.18 -13.17
C CYS A 92 -11.50 0.02 -12.28
N LEU A 93 -11.54 -0.16 -10.96
CA LEU A 93 -11.77 0.93 -10.02
C LEU A 93 -10.71 2.03 -10.13
N ARG A 94 -9.43 1.65 -10.19
CA ARG A 94 -8.33 2.62 -10.36
C ARG A 94 -8.48 3.40 -11.66
N ARG A 95 -8.85 2.72 -12.75
CA ARG A 95 -9.07 3.36 -14.06
C ARG A 95 -10.28 4.30 -14.04
N ALA A 96 -11.41 3.86 -13.50
CA ALA A 96 -12.62 4.68 -13.36
C ALA A 96 -12.31 5.95 -12.55
N LEU A 97 -11.65 5.81 -11.40
CA LEU A 97 -11.22 6.94 -10.58
C LEU A 97 -10.28 7.89 -11.32
N GLN A 98 -9.29 7.38 -12.05
CA GLN A 98 -8.39 8.21 -12.86
C GLN A 98 -9.15 9.01 -13.92
N MET A 99 -10.17 8.41 -14.54
CA MET A 99 -10.99 9.10 -15.55
C MET A 99 -11.89 10.17 -14.94
N ILE A 100 -12.52 9.86 -13.80
CA ILE A 100 -13.34 10.83 -13.05
C ILE A 100 -12.47 12.00 -12.59
N THR A 101 -11.29 11.71 -12.04
CA THR A 101 -10.37 12.72 -11.49
C THR A 101 -9.55 13.47 -12.54
N ALA A 102 -9.38 12.92 -13.75
CA ALA A 102 -8.67 13.58 -14.85
C ALA A 102 -9.34 14.89 -15.26
N GLY A 103 -10.68 14.94 -15.25
CA GLY A 103 -11.44 16.17 -15.51
C GLY A 103 -11.41 17.17 -14.36
N THR A 104 -11.02 16.74 -13.14
CA THR A 104 -11.02 17.57 -11.92
C THR A 104 -9.65 18.09 -11.52
N GLN A 105 -8.58 17.79 -12.27
CA GLN A 105 -7.26 18.36 -11.99
C GLN A 105 -7.28 19.87 -12.23
N VAL A 106 -7.53 20.63 -11.16
CA VAL A 106 -7.30 22.08 -11.11
C VAL A 106 -5.83 22.32 -11.47
N ARG A 107 -5.59 22.94 -12.64
CA ARG A 107 -4.27 23.47 -12.99
C ARG A 107 -3.96 24.57 -11.98
N ILE A 108 -3.15 24.26 -10.97
CA ILE A 108 -2.57 25.26 -10.08
C ILE A 108 -1.53 26.01 -10.92
N SER A 109 -1.99 27.04 -11.62
CA SER A 109 -1.14 28.02 -12.29
C SER A 109 -0.29 28.69 -11.22
N ARG A 110 1.03 28.46 -11.23
CA ARG A 110 1.95 29.34 -10.52
C ARG A 110 1.89 30.69 -11.24
N LEU A 111 1.55 31.73 -10.49
CA LEU A 111 1.45 33.11 -10.94
C LEU A 111 2.87 33.62 -11.30
N ALA A 112 3.33 33.31 -12.51
CA ALA A 112 4.48 33.95 -13.13
C ALA A 112 4.16 34.02 -14.62
N ASP A 113 3.82 35.23 -15.07
CA ASP A 113 3.51 35.69 -16.43
C ASP A 113 3.90 34.75 -17.58
N VAL A 114 3.05 33.76 -17.86
CA VAL A 114 3.11 32.97 -19.08
C VAL A 114 1.69 32.86 -19.63
N VAL A 115 1.50 33.36 -20.85
CA VAL A 115 0.27 33.14 -21.62
C VAL A 115 0.19 31.65 -21.92
N VAL A 116 -0.55 30.91 -21.08
CA VAL A 116 -0.79 29.49 -21.31
C VAL A 116 -1.87 29.37 -22.36
N GLN A 117 -1.43 29.12 -23.59
CA GLN A 117 -2.26 28.64 -24.67
C GLN A 117 -3.09 27.45 -24.16
N THR A 118 -4.40 27.65 -24.09
CA THR A 118 -5.35 26.60 -23.73
C THR A 118 -5.38 25.59 -24.87
N SER A 119 -4.58 24.53 -24.75
CA SER A 119 -4.81 23.34 -25.55
C SER A 119 -6.23 22.87 -25.21
N ARG A 120 -7.14 23.03 -26.18
CA ARG A 120 -8.47 22.44 -26.16
C ARG A 120 -8.25 20.97 -25.84
N CYS A 121 -8.72 20.53 -24.67
CA CYS A 121 -8.97 19.10 -24.49
C CYS A 121 -10.05 18.81 -25.52
N ALA A 122 -9.64 18.20 -26.64
CA ALA A 122 -10.58 17.74 -27.62
C ALA A 122 -11.41 16.70 -26.88
N ASP A 123 -12.66 17.05 -26.60
CA ASP A 123 -13.67 16.16 -26.07
C ASP A 123 -14.01 15.17 -27.18
N THR A 124 -13.08 14.24 -27.44
CA THR A 124 -13.37 13.03 -28.21
C THR A 124 -14.36 12.28 -27.36
N GLY A 125 -15.64 12.32 -27.77
CA GLY A 125 -16.78 11.81 -27.02
C GLY A 125 -16.47 10.56 -26.22
N GLU A 126 -16.91 10.56 -24.96
CA GLU A 126 -16.71 9.44 -24.04
C GLU A 126 -17.15 8.15 -24.74
N ARG A 127 -16.23 7.19 -24.84
CA ARG A 127 -16.53 5.89 -25.45
C ARG A 127 -17.44 5.12 -24.51
N ASP A 128 -18.34 4.27 -25.02
CA ASP A 128 -19.31 3.52 -24.20
C ASP A 128 -18.66 2.75 -23.04
N HIS A 129 -17.47 2.17 -23.26
CA HIS A 129 -16.72 1.49 -22.21
C HIS A 129 -16.30 2.39 -21.04
N GLU A 130 -16.09 3.68 -21.31
CA GLU A 130 -15.73 4.68 -20.30
C GLU A 130 -16.91 5.08 -19.43
N ILE A 131 -18.07 5.29 -20.08
CA ILE A 131 -19.34 5.53 -19.42
C ILE A 131 -19.66 4.33 -18.51
N GLN A 132 -19.55 3.11 -19.03
CA GLN A 132 -19.81 1.89 -18.27
C GLN A 132 -18.92 1.75 -17.03
N LEU A 133 -17.63 2.12 -17.12
CA LEU A 133 -16.71 2.11 -15.97
C LEU A 133 -17.13 3.13 -14.90
N LYS A 134 -17.57 4.33 -15.30
CA LYS A 134 -18.04 5.37 -14.37
C LYS A 134 -19.37 5.00 -13.70
N GLU A 135 -20.29 4.43 -14.45
CA GLU A 135 -21.56 3.91 -13.92
C GLU A 135 -21.31 2.77 -12.93
N SER A 136 -20.47 1.80 -13.30
CA SER A 136 -20.10 0.69 -12.42
C SER A 136 -19.42 1.15 -11.13
N TYR A 137 -18.62 2.21 -11.19
CA TYR A 137 -18.04 2.84 -10.01
C TYR A 137 -19.12 3.48 -9.12
N SER A 138 -20.07 4.21 -9.72
CA SER A 138 -21.16 4.87 -8.99
C SER A 138 -22.05 3.85 -8.27
N ASP A 139 -22.47 2.80 -8.99
CA ASP A 139 -23.23 1.67 -8.42
C ASP A 139 -22.50 1.00 -7.26
N TRP A 140 -21.18 0.87 -7.38
CA TRP A 140 -20.36 0.29 -6.32
C TRP A 140 -20.31 1.18 -5.08
N VAL A 141 -20.18 2.51 -5.23
CA VAL A 141 -20.23 3.45 -4.11
C VAL A 141 -21.58 3.40 -3.41
N ASP A 142 -22.68 3.36 -4.17
CA ASP A 142 -24.03 3.31 -3.62
C ASP A 142 -24.26 2.03 -2.82
N ARG A 143 -23.79 0.89 -3.33
CA ARG A 143 -23.89 -0.38 -2.59
C ARG A 143 -22.99 -0.46 -1.38
N MET A 144 -21.76 0.07 -1.46
CA MET A 144 -20.90 0.21 -0.28
C MET A 144 -21.59 1.04 0.79
N THR A 145 -22.29 2.11 0.39
CA THR A 145 -23.09 2.95 1.30
C THR A 145 -24.28 2.20 1.87
N ALA A 146 -25.01 1.43 1.06
CA ALA A 146 -26.12 0.59 1.50
C ALA A 146 -25.67 -0.48 2.53
N ASP A 147 -24.52 -1.11 2.29
CA ASP A 147 -23.91 -2.10 3.18
C ASP A 147 -23.20 -1.48 4.39
N ARG A 148 -23.24 -0.14 4.53
CA ARG A 148 -22.58 0.64 5.59
C ARG A 148 -21.06 0.40 5.64
N LEU A 149 -20.46 0.12 4.50
CA LEU A 149 -19.03 -0.05 4.33
C LEU A 149 -18.40 1.29 3.91
N PRO A 150 -17.50 1.89 4.70
CA PRO A 150 -16.85 3.13 4.31
C PRO A 150 -16.00 2.91 3.05
N VAL A 151 -16.16 3.78 2.05
CA VAL A 151 -15.42 3.74 0.78
C VAL A 151 -14.00 4.29 0.93
N GLY A 152 -13.82 5.30 1.79
CA GLY A 152 -12.54 5.98 2.02
C GLY A 152 -11.32 5.08 2.24
N PRO A 153 -11.35 4.04 3.09
CA PRO A 153 -10.21 3.14 3.30
C PRO A 153 -9.79 2.38 2.05
N ILE A 154 -10.71 2.14 1.11
CA ILE A 154 -10.39 1.49 -0.17
C ILE A 154 -9.71 2.49 -1.10
N LEU A 155 -10.22 3.72 -1.16
CA LEU A 155 -9.61 4.81 -1.94
C LEU A 155 -8.20 5.15 -1.44
N ASP A 156 -7.99 5.17 -0.13
CA ASP A 156 -6.68 5.34 0.50
C ASP A 156 -5.65 4.29 0.03
N ILE A 157 -6.10 3.08 -0.29
CA ILE A 157 -5.23 2.00 -0.78
C ILE A 157 -5.01 2.14 -2.30
N ILE A 158 -6.07 2.47 -3.05
CA ILE A 158 -6.04 2.49 -4.52
C ILE A 158 -5.38 3.76 -5.07
N LEU A 159 -5.68 4.93 -4.47
CA LEU A 159 -5.24 6.24 -4.92
C LEU A 159 -3.97 6.70 -4.22
N ASP A 160 -3.98 6.68 -2.88
CA ASP A 160 -2.85 7.17 -2.08
C ASP A 160 -1.77 6.10 -1.88
N GLU A 161 -1.98 4.90 -2.44
CA GLU A 161 -1.06 3.77 -2.39
C GLU A 161 -0.63 3.39 -0.96
N LEU A 162 -1.50 3.64 0.03
CA LEU A 162 -1.19 3.38 1.42
C LEU A 162 -1.13 1.87 1.71
N SER A 163 -0.13 1.47 2.50
CA SER A 163 -0.06 0.11 3.01
C SER A 163 -1.25 -0.22 3.91
N PHE A 164 -1.68 -1.49 3.96
CA PHE A 164 -2.77 -1.94 4.85
C PHE A 164 -2.59 -1.49 6.31
N SER A 165 -1.36 -1.56 6.82
CA SER A 165 -1.06 -1.13 8.19
C SER A 165 -1.14 0.38 8.40
N ALA A 166 -0.88 1.18 7.37
CA ALA A 166 -1.09 2.63 7.43
C ALA A 166 -2.58 2.96 7.46
N VAL A 167 -3.39 2.28 6.64
CA VAL A 167 -4.85 2.43 6.61
C VAL A 167 -5.49 1.98 7.91
N ASP A 168 -5.10 0.82 8.45
CA ASP A 168 -5.56 0.34 9.76
C ASP A 168 -5.35 1.40 10.85
N ARG A 169 -4.19 2.09 10.84
CA ARG A 169 -3.88 3.16 11.80
C ARG A 169 -4.67 4.44 11.53
N LYS A 170 -4.74 4.89 10.28
CA LYS A 170 -5.48 6.11 9.87
C LYS A 170 -6.95 6.03 10.29
N TRP A 171 -7.54 4.84 10.19
CA TRP A 171 -8.93 4.59 10.53
C TRP A 171 -9.15 4.06 11.96
N ALA A 172 -8.10 4.01 12.78
CA ALA A 172 -8.14 3.48 14.16
C ALA A 172 -8.77 2.08 14.28
N ARG A 173 -8.45 1.18 13.33
CA ARG A 173 -8.96 -0.19 13.27
C ARG A 173 -7.91 -1.22 13.68
N ARG A 174 -8.39 -2.45 13.95
CA ARG A 174 -7.52 -3.58 14.31
C ARG A 174 -6.67 -3.99 13.11
N LYS A 175 -5.47 -4.51 13.36
CA LYS A 175 -4.55 -4.99 12.33
C LYS A 175 -5.23 -6.01 11.42
N GLY A 176 -5.14 -5.80 10.11
CA GLY A 176 -5.72 -6.69 9.09
C GLY A 176 -7.13 -6.32 8.66
N TRP A 177 -7.78 -5.37 9.34
CA TRP A 177 -9.11 -4.89 8.97
C TRP A 177 -9.13 -4.33 7.54
N ALA A 178 -8.16 -3.49 7.17
CA ALA A 178 -8.08 -2.89 5.84
C ALA A 178 -7.97 -3.93 4.73
N LYS A 179 -7.29 -5.06 4.98
CA LYS A 179 -7.21 -6.17 4.01
C LYS A 179 -8.58 -6.80 3.79
N SER A 180 -9.26 -7.21 4.85
CA SER A 180 -10.58 -7.82 4.77
C SER A 180 -11.60 -6.85 4.16
N HIS A 181 -11.51 -5.58 4.52
CA HIS A 181 -12.36 -4.50 4.01
C HIS A 181 -12.15 -4.27 2.51
N LEU A 182 -10.89 -4.24 2.06
CA LEU A 182 -10.55 -4.16 0.63
C LEU A 182 -11.12 -5.36 -0.13
N GLN A 183 -10.90 -6.59 0.36
CA GLN A 183 -11.40 -7.80 -0.30
C GLN A 183 -12.93 -7.79 -0.39
N ALA A 184 -13.64 -7.38 0.66
CA ALA A 184 -15.09 -7.25 0.65
C ALA A 184 -15.56 -6.23 -0.40
N GLY A 185 -14.96 -5.04 -0.44
CA GLY A 185 -15.32 -4.02 -1.42
C GLY A 185 -14.99 -4.42 -2.87
N LEU A 186 -13.87 -5.09 -3.12
CA LEU A 186 -13.53 -5.58 -4.46
C LEU A 186 -14.45 -6.73 -4.91
N ASN A 187 -14.86 -7.61 -4.00
CA ASN A 187 -15.84 -8.64 -4.30
C ASN A 187 -17.20 -8.03 -4.67
N LEU A 188 -17.60 -6.98 -3.97
CA LEU A 188 -18.82 -6.25 -4.24
C LEU A 188 -18.78 -5.62 -5.64
N TYR A 189 -17.68 -4.97 -6.00
CA TYR A 189 -17.47 -4.43 -7.36
C TYR A 189 -17.50 -5.51 -8.44
N GLY A 190 -16.82 -6.63 -8.20
CA GLY A 190 -16.85 -7.76 -9.15
C GLY A 190 -18.24 -8.35 -9.33
N ALA A 191 -19.12 -8.24 -8.33
CA ALA A 191 -20.50 -8.70 -8.40
C ALA A 191 -21.44 -7.72 -9.13
N THR A 192 -21.16 -6.41 -9.08
CA THR A 192 -21.93 -5.38 -9.81
C THR A 192 -21.62 -5.42 -11.30
N TYR A 193 -20.33 -5.39 -11.65
CA TYR A 193 -19.90 -5.36 -13.06
C TYR A 193 -20.36 -6.60 -13.83
N GLY A 194 -20.35 -7.76 -13.18
CA GLY A 194 -20.85 -9.01 -13.77
C GLY A 194 -22.36 -9.06 -14.01
N ARG A 195 -23.16 -8.11 -13.50
CA ARG A 195 -24.59 -7.97 -13.85
C ARG A 195 -24.80 -7.10 -15.08
N VAL A 196 -24.01 -6.05 -15.23
CA VAL A 196 -24.13 -5.12 -16.37
C VAL A 196 -23.82 -5.85 -17.68
N ASN A 197 -22.77 -6.68 -17.71
CA ASN A 197 -22.36 -7.44 -18.91
C ASN A 197 -23.18 -8.72 -19.18
N ARG A 198 -24.27 -8.99 -18.46
CA ARG A 198 -25.16 -10.15 -18.73
C ARG A 198 -26.47 -9.77 -19.43
N HIS A 199 -26.68 -8.49 -19.66
CA HIS A 199 -27.88 -7.97 -20.32
C HIS A 199 -27.65 -7.53 -21.77
N GLU A 200 -26.48 -7.84 -22.33
CA GLU A 200 -26.21 -7.89 -23.78
C GLU A 200 -26.22 -9.34 -24.26
#